data_AF-A0A662P9J3-F1
#
_entry.id   AF-A0A662P9J3-F1
#
_cell.length_a   1.000
_cell.length_b   1.000
_cell.length_c   1.000
_cell.angle_alpha   90.00
_cell.angle_beta   90.00
_cell.angle_gamma   90.00
#
_symmetry.space_group_name_H-M   'P 1'
#
loop_
_entity.id
_entity.type
_entity.pdbx_description
1 polymer ?
#
loop_
_entity_poly.entity_id
_entity_poly.type
_entity_poly.pdbx_seq_one_letter_code
_entity_poly.pdbx_strand_id
1 'polypeptide(L)'
;MDAISYNLARRALEKPTPSYSALVAKDGSTVWAEDASGKTIASGEAGVDDASVIQSVIDSLQEYEFSDHKGCFATVMLRGDFILKKKITITKSYIRFSGDAKIYVNIPNDFAFEVFNGSEEDAYPCWICFENLFFHDDSTEGSNLFNFRYSSNWQIKRCSISSFKTVLQLERTWGNAQLMDNVSILNARPSDNEGAIKVVQPSNDKTNSVIFRDVVVSLTNQNAFVFENDASDTWLIRFINCYHENKGGFFIFKKDAHHFKIYNGCLCQEGSANAHTYFIKSYDNVILDFFTIDGVTTRGHIDVYSLRRSWLKSCEFGDRFAERFTLDLPIINIRHDATDLRIISPIFGQFDKKQPMIYVNSANVLFIESVNLGNIHCGEYFLRTNPDNFSWAVYVRDCVIDSFAGNRSWTGSAYAFSLANGHFILDKCKFHGISADTYYPYDSDTISNLANIKIREVEAVSGWFTKNSGTATFSGDGTTTDFEIGAHGLVTTDPSKIAVKITPVSSDAIAASPCVGYVDPADNTKIRVKFASAPASGSNNVQIVWHAEVIS
;
A
#
# COMPACT_ATOMS: atom_id res chain seq x y z
N MET A 1 -51.44 0.09 -55.36
CA MET A 1 -50.12 0.21 -54.70
C MET A 1 -49.40 -1.10 -54.94
N ASP A 2 -48.27 -1.11 -55.66
CA ASP A 2 -47.53 -2.36 -55.87
C ASP A 2 -46.85 -2.82 -54.58
N ALA A 3 -46.49 -4.11 -54.50
CA ALA A 3 -45.91 -4.71 -53.31
C ALA A 3 -44.58 -4.03 -52.88
N ILE A 4 -43.87 -3.42 -53.83
CA ILE A 4 -42.62 -2.71 -53.58
C ILE A 4 -42.89 -1.39 -52.86
N SER A 5 -43.88 -0.63 -53.34
CA SER A 5 -44.35 0.63 -52.75
C SER A 5 -44.97 0.42 -51.36
N TYR A 6 -45.69 -0.70 -51.16
CA TYR A 6 -46.22 -1.07 -49.85
C TYR A 6 -45.11 -1.39 -48.85
N ASN A 7 -44.09 -2.16 -49.25
CA ASN A 7 -42.96 -2.49 -48.38
C ASN A 7 -42.05 -1.28 -48.09
N LEU A 8 -41.87 -0.37 -49.05
CA LEU A 8 -41.17 0.91 -48.85
C LEU A 8 -41.91 1.83 -47.90
N ALA A 9 -43.23 1.99 -48.06
CA ALA A 9 -44.05 2.78 -47.14
C ALA A 9 -44.09 2.17 -45.73
N ARG A 10 -44.16 0.83 -45.62
CA ARG A 10 -44.12 0.13 -44.34
C ARG A 10 -42.77 0.31 -43.63
N ARG A 11 -41.65 0.18 -44.35
CA ARG A 11 -40.31 0.46 -43.81
C ARG A 11 -40.10 1.93 -43.45
N ALA A 12 -40.73 2.85 -44.17
CA ALA A 12 -40.72 4.27 -43.82
C ALA A 12 -41.54 4.58 -42.55
N LEU A 13 -42.46 3.70 -42.16
CA LEU A 13 -43.26 3.77 -40.93
C LEU A 13 -42.68 2.95 -39.76
N GLU A 14 -41.72 2.05 -40.03
CA GLU A 14 -41.02 1.29 -38.98
C GLU A 14 -40.16 2.28 -38.18
N LYS A 15 -40.65 2.65 -36.98
CA LYS A 15 -39.88 3.46 -36.03
C LYS A 15 -38.55 2.75 -35.74
N PRO A 16 -37.43 3.47 -35.67
CA PRO A 16 -36.15 2.88 -35.28
C PRO A 16 -36.32 2.10 -33.98
N THR A 17 -35.86 0.85 -33.94
CA THR A 17 -35.86 0.07 -32.69
C THR A 17 -35.03 0.84 -31.67
N PRO A 18 -35.61 1.23 -30.52
CA PRO A 18 -34.86 1.97 -29.53
C PRO A 18 -33.71 1.11 -28.99
N SER A 19 -32.65 1.77 -28.52
CA SER A 19 -31.51 1.10 -27.91
C SER A 19 -31.77 0.59 -26.49
N TYR A 20 -33.02 0.65 -26.03
CA TYR A 20 -33.45 0.22 -24.71
C TYR A 20 -34.51 -0.89 -24.81
N SER A 21 -34.55 -1.75 -23.80
CA SER A 21 -35.59 -2.77 -23.63
C SER A 21 -36.82 -2.18 -22.94
N ALA A 22 -36.60 -1.23 -22.02
CA ALA A 22 -37.64 -0.46 -21.37
C ALA A 22 -37.13 0.95 -21.06
N LEU A 23 -38.04 1.92 -21.08
CA LEU A 23 -37.83 3.30 -20.66
C LEU A 23 -38.64 3.54 -19.39
N VAL A 24 -38.04 4.15 -18.38
CA VAL A 24 -38.73 4.79 -17.26
C VAL A 24 -38.45 6.28 -17.35
N ALA A 25 -39.51 7.07 -17.49
CA ALA A 25 -39.42 8.51 -17.64
C ALA A 25 -40.34 9.22 -16.66
N LYS A 26 -39.99 10.48 -16.37
CA LYS A 26 -40.76 11.37 -15.51
C LYS A 26 -40.96 12.72 -16.19
N ASP A 27 -42.18 13.24 -16.12
CA ASP A 27 -42.57 14.56 -16.64
C ASP A 27 -43.58 15.17 -15.68
N GLY A 28 -43.18 16.27 -15.04
CA GLY A 28 -43.96 16.95 -14.02
C GLY A 28 -44.43 16.01 -12.91
N SER A 29 -45.75 15.78 -12.87
CA SER A 29 -46.43 14.99 -11.83
C SER A 29 -46.55 13.50 -12.14
N THR A 30 -46.07 13.04 -13.29
CA THR A 30 -46.26 11.64 -13.72
C THR A 30 -44.92 10.94 -13.90
N VAL A 31 -44.85 9.71 -13.37
CA VAL A 31 -43.81 8.75 -13.69
C VAL A 31 -44.43 7.61 -14.49
N TRP A 32 -43.81 7.21 -15.59
CA TRP A 32 -44.30 6.10 -16.40
C TRP A 32 -43.17 5.25 -16.94
N ALA A 33 -43.53 4.05 -17.34
CA ALA A 33 -42.65 3.12 -18.00
C ALA A 33 -43.29 2.57 -19.26
N GLU A 34 -42.47 2.36 -20.29
CA GLU A 34 -42.86 1.73 -21.55
C GLU A 34 -41.80 0.73 -22.02
N ASP A 35 -42.23 -0.28 -22.76
CA ASP A 35 -41.33 -1.21 -23.42
C ASP A 35 -40.72 -0.61 -24.70
N ALA A 36 -39.83 -1.35 -25.36
CA ALA A 36 -39.20 -0.93 -26.62
C ALA A 36 -40.19 -0.66 -27.78
N SER A 37 -41.45 -1.11 -27.68
CA SER A 37 -42.50 -0.84 -28.66
C SER A 37 -43.29 0.45 -28.35
N GLY A 38 -43.04 1.09 -27.20
CA GLY A 38 -43.80 2.22 -26.68
C GLY A 38 -45.09 1.81 -25.98
N LYS A 39 -45.27 0.52 -25.65
CA LYS A 39 -46.42 0.06 -24.87
C LYS A 39 -46.14 0.30 -23.39
N THR A 40 -47.09 0.94 -22.71
CA THR A 40 -47.01 1.20 -21.28
C THR A 40 -46.89 -0.10 -20.48
N ILE A 41 -45.87 -0.15 -19.62
CA ILE A 41 -45.65 -1.20 -18.63
C ILE A 41 -46.33 -0.80 -17.32
N ALA A 42 -46.10 0.43 -16.86
CA ALA A 42 -46.65 0.97 -15.63
C ALA A 42 -46.69 2.50 -15.66
N SER A 43 -47.49 3.11 -14.79
CA SER A 43 -47.52 4.55 -14.54
C SER A 43 -47.95 4.82 -13.11
N GLY A 44 -47.52 5.95 -12.54
CA GLY A 44 -47.89 6.37 -11.20
C GLY A 44 -47.67 7.87 -10.95
N GLU A 45 -47.91 8.29 -9.72
CA GLU A 45 -47.69 9.66 -9.27
C GLU A 45 -46.21 9.88 -8.93
N ALA A 46 -45.63 10.93 -9.52
CA ALA A 46 -44.25 11.36 -9.32
C ALA A 46 -43.90 11.52 -7.83
N GLY A 47 -42.83 10.86 -7.38
CA GLY A 47 -42.34 10.93 -6.00
C GLY A 47 -43.15 10.12 -4.98
N VAL A 48 -44.21 9.45 -5.42
CA VAL A 48 -44.98 8.49 -4.63
C VAL A 48 -44.71 7.07 -5.13
N ASP A 49 -44.78 6.88 -6.46
CA ASP A 49 -44.78 5.56 -7.10
C ASP A 49 -43.52 5.25 -7.90
N ASP A 50 -42.52 6.14 -7.90
CA ASP A 50 -41.30 6.01 -8.73
C ASP A 50 -40.64 4.63 -8.57
N ALA A 51 -40.48 4.15 -7.32
CA ALA A 51 -39.91 2.83 -7.04
C ALA A 51 -40.75 1.68 -7.60
N SER A 52 -42.08 1.73 -7.45
CA SER A 52 -42.98 0.68 -7.98
C SER A 52 -43.04 0.66 -9.50
N VAL A 53 -42.92 1.81 -10.16
CA VAL A 53 -42.85 1.87 -11.63
C VAL A 53 -41.55 1.25 -12.13
N ILE A 54 -40.42 1.55 -11.49
CA ILE A 54 -39.13 0.90 -11.82
C ILE A 54 -39.18 -0.61 -11.55
N GLN A 55 -39.75 -1.03 -10.42
CA GLN A 55 -39.94 -2.45 -10.10
C GLN A 55 -40.78 -3.17 -11.16
N SER A 56 -41.89 -2.55 -11.60
CA SER A 56 -42.76 -3.12 -12.64
C SER A 56 -42.01 -3.35 -13.95
N VAL A 57 -41.06 -2.48 -14.30
CA VAL A 57 -40.18 -2.72 -15.45
C VAL A 57 -39.34 -3.96 -15.24
N ILE A 58 -38.64 -4.09 -14.11
CA ILE A 58 -37.82 -5.27 -13.79
C ILE A 58 -38.65 -6.55 -13.88
N ASP A 59 -39.86 -6.52 -13.31
CA ASP A 59 -40.80 -7.64 -13.29
C ASP A 59 -41.30 -8.01 -14.70
N SER A 60 -41.38 -7.04 -15.62
CA SER A 60 -41.78 -7.25 -17.01
C SER A 60 -40.66 -7.77 -17.92
N LEU A 61 -39.38 -7.60 -17.56
CA LEU A 61 -38.25 -8.03 -18.39
C LEU A 61 -38.24 -9.54 -18.58
N GLN A 62 -37.87 -10.00 -19.77
CA GLN A 62 -37.65 -11.42 -20.02
C GLN A 62 -36.47 -11.93 -19.18
N GLU A 63 -36.63 -13.09 -18.55
CA GLU A 63 -35.53 -13.78 -17.92
C GLU A 63 -34.70 -14.51 -18.98
N TYR A 64 -33.39 -14.26 -18.98
CA TYR A 64 -32.46 -14.86 -19.93
C TYR A 64 -31.69 -16.00 -19.27
N GLU A 65 -31.72 -17.18 -19.91
CA GLU A 65 -30.90 -18.32 -19.50
C GLU A 65 -29.42 -18.08 -19.87
N PHE A 66 -28.53 -18.54 -18.99
CA PHE A 66 -27.08 -18.30 -19.06
C PHE A 66 -26.43 -18.80 -20.37
N SER A 67 -26.99 -19.82 -21.02
CA SER A 67 -26.41 -20.48 -22.20
C SER A 67 -26.42 -19.64 -23.47
N ASP A 68 -27.30 -18.64 -23.58
CA ASP A 68 -27.62 -18.05 -24.90
C ASP A 68 -26.98 -16.68 -25.18
N HIS A 69 -26.37 -16.01 -24.20
CA HIS A 69 -26.18 -14.55 -24.31
C HIS A 69 -24.72 -14.09 -24.20
N LYS A 70 -24.07 -13.93 -25.36
CA LYS A 70 -22.84 -13.11 -25.51
C LYS A 70 -23.18 -11.62 -25.42
N GLY A 71 -23.41 -11.10 -24.21
CA GLY A 71 -23.35 -9.66 -23.92
C GLY A 71 -24.60 -8.82 -24.23
N CYS A 72 -25.76 -9.43 -24.45
CA CYS A 72 -27.03 -8.70 -24.57
C CYS A 72 -27.58 -8.41 -23.18
N PHE A 73 -27.66 -7.14 -22.79
CA PHE A 73 -28.31 -6.69 -21.56
C PHE A 73 -29.72 -6.20 -21.88
N ALA A 74 -30.70 -6.58 -21.06
CA ALA A 74 -31.94 -5.85 -20.98
C ALA A 74 -31.62 -4.44 -20.45
N THR A 75 -31.74 -3.43 -21.32
CA THR A 75 -31.37 -2.07 -20.97
C THR A 75 -32.60 -1.30 -20.51
N VAL A 76 -32.60 -0.94 -19.23
CA VAL A 76 -33.59 -0.06 -18.60
C VAL A 76 -33.05 1.37 -18.64
N MET A 77 -33.62 2.19 -19.51
CA MET A 77 -33.28 3.61 -19.66
C MET A 77 -34.05 4.42 -18.62
N LEU A 78 -33.35 5.12 -17.71
CA LEU A 78 -33.95 5.99 -16.70
C LEU A 78 -33.75 7.46 -17.11
N ARG A 79 -34.83 8.23 -17.20
CA ARG A 79 -34.80 9.67 -17.55
C ARG A 79 -35.62 10.51 -16.58
N GLY A 80 -34.97 11.48 -15.95
CA GLY A 80 -35.58 12.40 -14.99
C GLY A 80 -35.14 12.15 -13.55
N ASP A 81 -35.84 12.81 -12.63
CA ASP A 81 -35.48 12.88 -11.21
C ASP A 81 -36.43 11.99 -10.39
N PHE A 82 -35.97 10.83 -9.90
CA PHE A 82 -36.78 9.83 -9.20
C PHE A 82 -36.59 9.91 -7.68
N ILE A 83 -37.66 9.67 -6.91
CA ILE A 83 -37.62 9.56 -5.45
C ILE A 83 -37.97 8.14 -5.02
N LEU A 84 -36.99 7.42 -4.48
CA LEU A 84 -37.17 6.07 -3.96
C LEU A 84 -37.49 6.11 -2.46
N LYS A 85 -38.73 5.79 -2.12
CA LYS A 85 -39.22 5.58 -0.75
C LYS A 85 -39.37 4.11 -0.37
N LYS A 86 -39.10 3.21 -1.33
CA LYS A 86 -39.21 1.76 -1.19
C LYS A 86 -38.02 1.11 -1.88
N LYS A 87 -37.57 0.01 -1.33
CA LYS A 87 -36.53 -0.86 -1.90
C LYS A 87 -36.97 -1.39 -3.27
N ILE A 88 -36.02 -1.49 -4.19
CA ILE A 88 -36.14 -2.17 -5.47
C ILE A 88 -35.38 -3.51 -5.36
N THR A 89 -36.07 -4.61 -5.65
CA THR A 89 -35.50 -5.95 -5.63
C THR A 89 -35.25 -6.43 -7.06
N ILE A 90 -34.00 -6.77 -7.34
CA ILE A 90 -33.56 -7.28 -8.63
C ILE A 90 -33.31 -8.78 -8.46
N THR A 91 -34.19 -9.60 -9.02
CA THR A 91 -34.10 -11.07 -8.98
C THR A 91 -33.61 -11.69 -10.29
N LYS A 92 -33.64 -10.92 -11.39
CA LYS A 92 -33.29 -11.36 -12.74
C LYS A 92 -31.88 -10.93 -13.15
N SER A 93 -31.25 -11.73 -14.01
CA SER A 93 -29.90 -11.47 -14.54
C SER A 93 -29.90 -10.60 -15.80
N TYR A 94 -28.71 -10.12 -16.18
CA TYR A 94 -28.47 -9.40 -17.45
C TYR A 94 -29.23 -8.08 -17.59
N ILE A 95 -29.40 -7.34 -16.48
CA ILE A 95 -30.08 -6.03 -16.49
C ILE A 95 -29.04 -4.92 -16.44
N ARG A 96 -29.18 -3.94 -17.33
CA ARG A 96 -28.42 -2.68 -17.29
C ARG A 96 -29.37 -1.52 -17.04
N PHE A 97 -29.20 -0.84 -15.92
CA PHE A 97 -29.79 0.47 -15.66
C PHE A 97 -28.86 1.55 -16.20
N SER A 98 -29.35 2.39 -17.10
CA SER A 98 -28.56 3.50 -17.64
C SER A 98 -29.42 4.71 -17.97
N GLY A 99 -28.80 5.88 -18.12
CA GLY A 99 -29.49 7.10 -18.51
C GLY A 99 -28.75 8.33 -18.04
N ASP A 100 -29.51 9.37 -17.70
CA ASP A 100 -29.05 10.63 -17.10
C ASP A 100 -29.86 10.96 -15.84
N ALA A 101 -30.49 9.94 -15.24
CA ALA A 101 -31.38 10.09 -14.12
C ALA A 101 -30.67 10.48 -12.82
N LYS A 102 -31.36 11.30 -12.02
CA LYS A 102 -31.04 11.54 -10.61
C LYS A 102 -32.00 10.74 -9.75
N ILE A 103 -31.46 10.01 -8.78
CA ILE A 103 -32.20 9.09 -7.92
C ILE A 103 -31.98 9.53 -6.49
N TYR A 104 -33.02 10.12 -5.91
CA TYR A 104 -33.10 10.55 -4.52
C TYR A 104 -33.63 9.40 -3.68
N VAL A 105 -32.83 8.90 -2.75
CA VAL A 105 -33.19 7.77 -1.89
C VAL A 105 -33.60 8.32 -0.52
N ASN A 106 -34.78 7.92 -0.06
CA ASN A 106 -35.25 8.19 1.29
C ASN A 106 -35.83 6.90 1.89
N ILE A 107 -34.92 5.99 2.22
CA ILE A 107 -35.22 4.67 2.79
C ILE A 107 -34.31 4.50 4.01
N PRO A 108 -34.69 5.07 5.17
CA PRO A 108 -33.86 5.06 6.37
C PRO A 108 -33.39 3.65 6.74
N ASN A 109 -32.08 3.49 6.96
CA ASN A 109 -31.45 2.25 7.43
C ASN A 109 -31.68 0.99 6.57
N ASP A 110 -32.15 1.12 5.33
CA ASP A 110 -32.31 0.00 4.39
C ASP A 110 -31.66 0.34 3.03
N PHE A 111 -31.58 -0.66 2.15
CA PHE A 111 -30.97 -0.55 0.84
C PHE A 111 -31.99 -0.14 -0.23
N ALA A 112 -31.60 0.80 -1.08
CA ALA A 112 -32.40 1.20 -2.24
C ALA A 112 -32.49 0.09 -3.28
N PHE A 113 -31.40 -0.62 -3.52
CA PHE A 113 -31.33 -1.73 -4.48
C PHE A 113 -30.79 -2.98 -3.79
N GLU A 114 -31.57 -4.06 -3.85
CA GLU A 114 -31.14 -5.40 -3.41
C GLU A 114 -31.07 -6.33 -4.63
N VAL A 115 -29.87 -6.84 -4.90
CA VAL A 115 -29.61 -7.82 -5.96
C VAL A 115 -29.50 -9.18 -5.29
N PHE A 116 -30.62 -9.89 -5.25
CA PHE A 116 -30.77 -11.19 -4.60
C PHE A 116 -32.01 -11.90 -5.13
N ASN A 117 -31.91 -13.17 -5.48
CA ASN A 117 -33.03 -13.98 -5.97
C ASN A 117 -33.75 -14.77 -4.85
N GLY A 118 -33.30 -14.66 -3.60
CA GLY A 118 -33.81 -15.43 -2.47
C GLY A 118 -33.02 -16.72 -2.15
N SER A 119 -32.02 -17.07 -2.96
CA SER A 119 -31.23 -18.30 -2.83
C SER A 119 -29.81 -18.00 -2.38
N GLU A 120 -29.41 -18.59 -1.26
CA GLU A 120 -28.03 -18.51 -0.77
C GLU A 120 -27.11 -19.57 -1.41
N GLU A 121 -27.67 -20.45 -2.24
CA GLU A 121 -26.99 -21.63 -2.79
C GLU A 121 -26.34 -21.37 -4.16
N ASP A 122 -26.88 -20.43 -4.93
CA ASP A 122 -26.37 -20.08 -6.25
C ASP A 122 -25.65 -18.71 -6.25
N ALA A 123 -25.41 -18.16 -7.44
CA ALA A 123 -24.84 -16.84 -7.63
C ALA A 123 -25.64 -16.00 -8.64
N TYR A 124 -26.96 -16.13 -8.54
CA TYR A 124 -27.89 -15.32 -9.28
C TYR A 124 -28.59 -14.33 -8.35
N PRO A 125 -28.80 -13.09 -8.78
CA PRO A 125 -28.67 -12.61 -10.16
C PRO A 125 -27.22 -12.39 -10.61
N CYS A 126 -26.99 -12.43 -11.93
CA CYS A 126 -25.68 -12.14 -12.52
C CYS A 126 -25.75 -11.02 -13.57
N TRP A 127 -24.61 -10.36 -13.85
CA TRP A 127 -24.51 -9.34 -14.89
C TRP A 127 -25.47 -8.16 -14.71
N ILE A 128 -25.55 -7.63 -13.48
CA ILE A 128 -26.30 -6.41 -13.18
C ILE A 128 -25.39 -5.20 -13.35
N CYS A 129 -25.81 -4.19 -14.10
CA CYS A 129 -25.00 -3.00 -14.36
C CYS A 129 -25.78 -1.72 -14.03
N PHE A 130 -25.18 -0.80 -13.28
CA PHE A 130 -25.64 0.58 -13.10
C PHE A 130 -24.65 1.51 -13.78
N GLU A 131 -25.10 2.31 -14.74
CA GLU A 131 -24.20 3.09 -15.61
C GLU A 131 -24.72 4.50 -15.92
N ASN A 132 -23.91 5.54 -15.68
CA ASN A 132 -24.26 6.95 -15.93
C ASN A 132 -25.41 7.48 -15.05
N LEU A 133 -25.46 7.14 -13.77
CA LEU A 133 -26.55 7.54 -12.87
C LEU A 133 -26.06 8.42 -11.72
N PHE A 134 -26.93 9.29 -11.23
CA PHE A 134 -26.68 10.12 -10.05
C PHE A 134 -27.53 9.61 -8.89
N PHE A 135 -26.91 9.28 -7.76
CA PHE A 135 -27.58 8.84 -6.55
C PHE A 135 -27.34 9.82 -5.42
N HIS A 136 -28.39 10.18 -4.70
CA HIS A 136 -28.32 11.04 -3.54
C HIS A 136 -29.17 10.48 -2.40
N ASP A 137 -28.62 10.41 -1.20
CA ASP A 137 -29.37 10.10 0.00
C ASP A 137 -29.98 11.37 0.59
N ASP A 138 -31.32 11.44 0.58
CA ASP A 138 -32.14 12.51 1.16
C ASP A 138 -32.66 12.15 2.57
N SER A 139 -32.35 10.96 3.07
CA SER A 139 -32.80 10.55 4.39
C SER A 139 -32.01 11.26 5.50
N THR A 140 -32.69 11.59 6.60
CA THR A 140 -32.05 12.19 7.78
C THR A 140 -31.26 11.17 8.59
N GLU A 141 -31.68 9.91 8.57
CA GLU A 141 -31.07 8.81 9.34
C GLU A 141 -29.95 8.09 8.57
N GLY A 142 -29.83 8.35 7.27
CA GLY A 142 -28.92 7.65 6.37
C GLY A 142 -29.55 6.42 5.73
N SER A 143 -29.50 6.35 4.41
CA SER A 143 -29.88 5.21 3.59
C SER A 143 -28.65 4.42 3.16
N ASN A 144 -28.88 3.19 2.75
CA ASN A 144 -27.90 2.39 2.04
C ASN A 144 -28.27 2.29 0.55
N LEU A 145 -27.29 2.17 -0.34
CA LEU A 145 -27.55 2.19 -1.77
C LEU A 145 -27.66 0.78 -2.38
N PHE A 146 -26.55 0.05 -2.48
CA PHE A 146 -26.51 -1.26 -3.13
C PHE A 146 -26.22 -2.40 -2.16
N ASN A 147 -27.03 -3.45 -2.20
CA ASN A 147 -26.77 -4.72 -1.52
C ASN A 147 -26.70 -5.84 -2.57
N PHE A 148 -25.49 -6.33 -2.85
CA PHE A 148 -25.27 -7.46 -3.73
C PHE A 148 -25.06 -8.72 -2.89
N ARG A 149 -26.02 -9.63 -2.95
CA ARG A 149 -26.02 -10.87 -2.17
C ARG A 149 -26.06 -12.06 -3.10
N TYR A 150 -25.18 -13.03 -2.90
CA TYR A 150 -25.16 -14.30 -3.64
C TYR A 150 -25.29 -14.06 -5.16
N SER A 151 -24.48 -13.14 -5.69
CA SER A 151 -24.59 -12.64 -7.06
C SER A 151 -23.24 -12.60 -7.75
N SER A 152 -23.26 -12.51 -9.08
CA SER A 152 -22.01 -12.54 -9.87
C SER A 152 -21.92 -11.51 -10.99
N ASN A 153 -20.69 -11.12 -11.35
CA ASN A 153 -20.41 -10.24 -12.49
C ASN A 153 -21.17 -8.89 -12.53
N TRP A 154 -21.41 -8.27 -11.37
CA TRP A 154 -22.07 -6.96 -11.31
C TRP A 154 -21.12 -5.80 -11.65
N GLN A 155 -21.68 -4.67 -12.09
CA GLN A 155 -20.92 -3.49 -12.51
C GLN A 155 -21.58 -2.19 -12.04
N ILE A 156 -20.77 -1.24 -11.56
CA ILE A 156 -21.20 0.14 -11.29
C ILE A 156 -20.22 1.06 -12.01
N LYS A 157 -20.70 1.85 -12.98
CA LYS A 157 -19.85 2.61 -13.90
C LYS A 157 -20.28 4.05 -14.05
N ARG A 158 -19.34 4.99 -13.98
CA ARG A 158 -19.61 6.41 -14.29
C ARG A 158 -20.80 6.96 -13.50
N CYS A 159 -20.92 6.53 -12.25
CA CYS A 159 -21.98 6.95 -11.34
C CYS A 159 -21.44 7.99 -10.36
N SER A 160 -22.28 8.96 -10.02
CA SER A 160 -22.01 9.91 -8.94
C SER A 160 -22.94 9.61 -7.77
N ILE A 161 -22.37 9.27 -6.63
CA ILE A 161 -23.08 8.79 -5.45
C ILE A 161 -22.80 9.75 -4.30
N SER A 162 -23.80 10.16 -3.53
CA SER A 162 -23.59 11.11 -2.44
C SER A 162 -24.45 10.91 -1.20
N SER A 163 -23.90 11.25 -0.04
CA SER A 163 -24.55 11.29 1.28
C SER A 163 -24.96 9.96 1.93
N PHE A 164 -24.79 8.81 1.27
CA PHE A 164 -25.18 7.51 1.81
C PHE A 164 -24.36 7.06 3.02
N LYS A 165 -24.98 6.29 3.92
CA LYS A 165 -24.30 5.60 5.03
C LYS A 165 -23.44 4.45 4.51
N THR A 166 -24.06 3.52 3.77
CA THR A 166 -23.38 2.42 3.06
C THR A 166 -23.69 2.52 1.59
N VAL A 167 -22.68 2.70 0.74
CA VAL A 167 -22.84 2.75 -0.71
C VAL A 167 -22.97 1.35 -1.29
N LEU A 168 -22.11 0.43 -0.84
CA LEU A 168 -22.04 -0.91 -1.41
C LEU A 168 -21.83 -1.93 -0.30
N GLN A 169 -22.69 -2.93 -0.24
CA GLN A 169 -22.50 -4.13 0.57
C GLN A 169 -22.38 -5.36 -0.34
N LEU A 170 -21.37 -6.18 -0.09
CA LEU A 170 -21.07 -7.42 -0.80
C LEU A 170 -21.18 -8.60 0.16
N GLU A 171 -22.08 -9.52 -0.15
CA GLU A 171 -22.25 -10.80 0.55
C GLU A 171 -22.16 -11.93 -0.47
N ARG A 172 -21.07 -12.72 -0.44
CA ARG A 172 -20.78 -13.78 -1.41
C ARG A 172 -20.98 -13.33 -2.86
N THR A 173 -20.06 -12.49 -3.31
CA THR A 173 -20.06 -11.98 -4.68
C THR A 173 -18.83 -12.47 -5.43
N TRP A 174 -19.01 -13.14 -6.58
CA TRP A 174 -17.88 -13.61 -7.39
C TRP A 174 -17.96 -13.30 -8.89
N GLY A 175 -16.86 -13.56 -9.59
CA GLY A 175 -16.79 -13.55 -11.04
C GLY A 175 -15.77 -12.54 -11.57
N ASN A 176 -15.40 -12.71 -12.84
CA ASN A 176 -14.29 -11.97 -13.43
C ASN A 176 -14.66 -10.54 -13.86
N ALA A 177 -15.94 -10.17 -13.76
CA ALA A 177 -16.45 -8.88 -14.20
C ALA A 177 -17.03 -8.01 -13.07
N GLN A 178 -16.72 -8.34 -11.80
CA GLN A 178 -17.11 -7.52 -10.64
C GLN A 178 -16.29 -6.23 -10.59
N LEU A 179 -16.94 -5.12 -10.92
CA LEU A 179 -16.24 -3.88 -11.22
C LEU A 179 -17.03 -2.65 -10.77
N MET A 180 -16.38 -1.81 -9.96
CA MET A 180 -16.76 -0.41 -9.78
C MET A 180 -15.73 0.46 -10.52
N ASP A 181 -16.18 1.24 -11.52
CA ASP A 181 -15.29 1.92 -12.47
C ASP A 181 -15.70 3.37 -12.71
N ASN A 182 -14.76 4.30 -12.49
CA ASN A 182 -14.98 5.73 -12.67
C ASN A 182 -16.19 6.22 -11.86
N VAL A 183 -16.18 5.97 -10.55
CA VAL A 183 -17.30 6.29 -9.64
C VAL A 183 -16.82 7.30 -8.60
N SER A 184 -17.62 8.34 -8.37
CA SER A 184 -17.38 9.31 -7.29
C SER A 184 -18.39 9.07 -6.15
N ILE A 185 -17.89 8.79 -4.95
CA ILE A 185 -18.65 8.66 -3.71
C ILE A 185 -18.35 9.89 -2.86
N LEU A 186 -19.27 10.85 -2.81
CA LEU A 186 -19.07 12.13 -2.15
C LEU A 186 -19.83 12.22 -0.83
N ASN A 187 -19.16 12.68 0.22
CA ASN A 187 -19.77 12.91 1.54
C ASN A 187 -20.48 11.67 2.12
N ALA A 188 -19.95 10.47 1.90
CA ALA A 188 -20.48 9.27 2.54
C ALA A 188 -20.39 9.39 4.07
N ARG A 189 -21.38 8.83 4.76
CA ARG A 189 -21.60 9.01 6.20
C ARG A 189 -21.66 7.67 6.96
N PRO A 190 -20.72 6.73 6.76
CA PRO A 190 -20.69 5.50 7.55
C PRO A 190 -20.59 5.81 9.05
N SER A 191 -21.15 4.93 9.87
CA SER A 191 -20.99 5.00 11.34
C SER A 191 -19.53 4.82 11.75
N ASP A 192 -19.23 5.12 13.01
CA ASP A 192 -17.93 4.83 13.61
C ASP A 192 -17.57 3.35 13.44
N ASN A 193 -16.34 3.09 12.99
CA ASN A 193 -15.83 1.74 12.72
C ASN A 193 -16.60 0.94 11.66
N GLU A 194 -17.31 1.64 10.76
CA GLU A 194 -17.95 1.05 9.57
C GLU A 194 -17.35 1.59 8.27
N GLY A 195 -17.45 0.81 7.20
CA GLY A 195 -17.04 1.18 5.85
C GLY A 195 -18.19 1.77 5.01
N ALA A 196 -17.91 2.72 4.13
CA ALA A 196 -18.84 3.13 3.07
C ALA A 196 -19.06 1.99 2.06
N ILE A 197 -18.03 1.17 1.84
CA ILE A 197 -18.05 -0.07 1.07
C ILE A 197 -17.79 -1.23 2.05
N LYS A 198 -18.64 -2.24 2.05
CA LYS A 198 -18.59 -3.35 3.00
C LYS A 198 -18.53 -4.69 2.29
N VAL A 199 -17.66 -5.56 2.78
CA VAL A 199 -17.69 -7.00 2.52
C VAL A 199 -18.10 -7.67 3.81
N VAL A 200 -19.25 -8.36 3.80
CA VAL A 200 -19.81 -9.02 4.98
C VAL A 200 -19.65 -10.53 4.90
N GLN A 201 -19.62 -11.19 6.05
CA GLN A 201 -19.50 -12.64 6.13
C GLN A 201 -20.74 -13.32 5.53
N PRO A 202 -20.61 -14.11 4.46
CA PRO A 202 -21.73 -14.91 3.96
C PRO A 202 -22.04 -16.09 4.89
N SER A 203 -23.26 -16.62 4.79
CA SER A 203 -23.73 -17.79 5.54
C SER A 203 -22.99 -19.09 5.20
N ASN A 204 -22.28 -19.12 4.08
CA ASN A 204 -21.52 -20.27 3.59
C ASN A 204 -20.07 -19.89 3.27
N ASP A 205 -19.27 -20.88 2.88
CA ASP A 205 -17.80 -20.84 2.82
C ASP A 205 -17.23 -20.26 1.51
N LYS A 206 -17.90 -19.28 0.88
CA LYS A 206 -17.43 -18.73 -0.41
C LYS A 206 -17.00 -17.28 -0.38
N THR A 207 -16.17 -16.96 -1.37
CA THR A 207 -15.36 -15.76 -1.41
C THR A 207 -16.03 -14.55 -2.03
N ASN A 208 -15.56 -13.37 -1.64
CA ASN A 208 -15.83 -12.10 -2.31
C ASN A 208 -14.65 -11.68 -3.21
N SER A 209 -14.95 -11.20 -4.43
CA SER A 209 -13.93 -10.68 -5.36
C SER A 209 -14.43 -9.45 -6.12
N VAL A 210 -13.75 -8.31 -6.00
CA VAL A 210 -14.16 -7.06 -6.66
C VAL A 210 -12.95 -6.22 -7.06
N ILE A 211 -13.08 -5.52 -8.19
CA ILE A 211 -12.14 -4.50 -8.65
C ILE A 211 -12.79 -3.13 -8.52
N PHE A 212 -12.12 -2.23 -7.81
CA PHE A 212 -12.39 -0.80 -7.78
C PHE A 212 -11.34 -0.12 -8.68
N ARG A 213 -11.79 0.61 -9.69
CA ARG A 213 -10.93 1.33 -10.64
C ARG A 213 -11.39 2.77 -10.79
N ASP A 214 -10.46 3.71 -10.67
CA ASP A 214 -10.74 5.15 -10.82
C ASP A 214 -11.91 5.60 -9.90
N VAL A 215 -11.91 5.09 -8.65
CA VAL A 215 -12.95 5.40 -7.66
C VAL A 215 -12.46 6.48 -6.71
N VAL A 216 -13.23 7.55 -6.54
CA VAL A 216 -12.96 8.62 -5.57
C VAL A 216 -13.96 8.51 -4.43
N VAL A 217 -13.50 8.53 -3.18
CA VAL A 217 -14.36 8.43 -1.99
C VAL A 217 -14.07 9.57 -1.01
N SER A 218 -15.09 10.32 -0.60
CA SER A 218 -15.00 11.31 0.47
C SER A 218 -15.91 10.92 1.63
N LEU A 219 -15.37 10.90 2.85
CA LEU A 219 -16.14 10.62 4.07
C LEU A 219 -16.35 11.88 4.91
N THR A 220 -17.48 11.97 5.61
CA THR A 220 -17.76 13.05 6.57
C THR A 220 -17.46 12.67 8.01
N ASN A 221 -17.41 11.37 8.31
CA ASN A 221 -17.10 10.83 9.63
C ASN A 221 -15.61 10.50 9.75
N GLN A 222 -14.96 11.04 10.79
CA GLN A 222 -13.53 10.83 11.05
C GLN A 222 -13.18 9.45 11.62
N ASN A 223 -14.15 8.74 12.19
CA ASN A 223 -13.97 7.42 12.78
C ASN A 223 -14.43 6.29 11.85
N ALA A 224 -14.81 6.62 10.62
CA ALA A 224 -15.33 5.67 9.66
C ALA A 224 -14.30 5.39 8.55
N PHE A 225 -14.60 4.43 7.67
CA PHE A 225 -13.66 3.91 6.69
C PHE A 225 -14.23 3.94 5.26
N VAL A 226 -13.36 4.02 4.25
CA VAL A 226 -13.78 3.86 2.86
C VAL A 226 -14.26 2.42 2.62
N PHE A 227 -13.48 1.46 3.11
CA PHE A 227 -13.70 0.04 2.91
C PHE A 227 -13.59 -0.74 4.22
N GLU A 228 -14.56 -1.62 4.44
CA GLU A 228 -14.63 -2.55 5.56
C GLU A 228 -14.68 -3.98 5.03
N ASN A 229 -13.80 -4.84 5.55
CA ASN A 229 -13.92 -6.28 5.39
C ASN A 229 -14.22 -6.96 6.72
N ASP A 230 -15.40 -7.57 6.80
CA ASP A 230 -15.85 -8.44 7.90
C ASP A 230 -16.07 -9.89 7.45
N ALA A 231 -15.62 -10.27 6.25
CA ALA A 231 -15.59 -11.65 5.79
C ALA A 231 -14.21 -12.28 6.05
N SER A 232 -14.21 -13.51 6.56
CA SER A 232 -12.99 -14.30 6.80
C SER A 232 -12.37 -14.89 5.54
N ASP A 233 -13.14 -14.99 4.45
CA ASP A 233 -12.67 -15.58 3.20
C ASP A 233 -12.94 -14.63 2.03
N THR A 234 -12.08 -13.62 1.92
CA THR A 234 -12.10 -12.70 0.78
C THR A 234 -10.93 -13.04 -0.12
N TRP A 235 -11.14 -13.17 -1.44
CA TRP A 235 -10.12 -13.72 -2.34
C TRP A 235 -9.46 -12.70 -3.26
N LEU A 236 -10.17 -11.64 -3.67
CA LEU A 236 -9.55 -10.71 -4.61
C LEU A 236 -10.22 -9.34 -4.54
N ILE A 237 -9.71 -8.51 -3.66
CA ILE A 237 -10.08 -7.09 -3.63
C ILE A 237 -8.94 -6.30 -4.27
N ARG A 238 -9.25 -5.57 -5.34
CA ARG A 238 -8.28 -4.72 -6.04
C ARG A 238 -8.73 -3.28 -6.01
N PHE A 239 -7.87 -2.38 -5.58
CA PHE A 239 -8.02 -0.94 -5.79
C PHE A 239 -7.01 -0.50 -6.82
N ILE A 240 -7.46 0.15 -7.90
CA ILE A 240 -6.63 0.62 -9.00
C ILE A 240 -6.93 2.11 -9.20
N ASN A 241 -5.94 2.99 -9.06
CA ASN A 241 -6.15 4.43 -9.18
C ASN A 241 -7.33 4.93 -8.32
N CYS A 242 -7.45 4.43 -7.10
CA CYS A 242 -8.52 4.85 -6.20
C CYS A 242 -8.01 5.96 -5.28
N TYR A 243 -8.90 6.92 -5.01
CA TYR A 243 -8.61 8.11 -4.24
C TYR A 243 -9.54 8.18 -3.04
N HIS A 244 -8.99 8.54 -1.89
CA HIS A 244 -9.77 8.95 -0.72
C HIS A 244 -9.52 10.43 -0.50
N GLU A 245 -10.55 11.16 -0.09
CA GLU A 245 -10.52 12.55 0.32
C GLU A 245 -11.25 12.72 1.65
N ASN A 246 -11.00 13.82 2.36
CA ASN A 246 -11.72 14.22 3.58
C ASN A 246 -11.36 13.39 4.82
N LYS A 247 -12.33 13.12 5.67
CA LYS A 247 -12.15 12.49 6.98
C LYS A 247 -12.08 10.96 6.86
N GLY A 248 -11.82 10.29 7.98
CA GLY A 248 -11.93 8.83 8.12
C GLY A 248 -10.66 8.08 7.73
N GLY A 249 -10.64 6.76 7.90
CA GLY A 249 -9.60 5.87 7.39
C GLY A 249 -9.93 5.34 6.00
N PHE A 250 -8.97 4.70 5.34
CA PHE A 250 -9.26 4.02 4.07
C PHE A 250 -9.79 2.61 4.31
N PHE A 251 -9.12 1.79 5.12
CA PHE A 251 -9.48 0.38 5.32
C PHE A 251 -9.64 0.01 6.79
N ILE A 252 -10.61 -0.85 7.07
CA ILE A 252 -10.70 -1.61 8.32
C ILE A 252 -10.93 -3.09 8.01
N PHE A 253 -10.06 -3.96 8.53
CA PHE A 253 -10.21 -5.41 8.47
C PHE A 253 -10.61 -5.93 9.84
N LYS A 254 -11.88 -6.36 9.98
CA LYS A 254 -12.39 -7.00 11.20
C LYS A 254 -12.02 -8.48 11.24
N LYS A 255 -11.92 -9.10 10.07
CA LYS A 255 -11.47 -10.47 9.86
C LYS A 255 -10.39 -10.54 8.80
N ASP A 256 -9.82 -11.73 8.71
CA ASP A 256 -8.68 -12.02 7.86
C ASP A 256 -9.09 -11.91 6.39
N ALA A 257 -8.27 -11.21 5.60
CA ALA A 257 -8.42 -11.17 4.15
C ALA A 257 -7.32 -12.00 3.50
N HIS A 258 -7.66 -12.75 2.45
CA HIS A 258 -6.68 -13.35 1.56
C HIS A 258 -6.54 -12.46 0.32
N HIS A 259 -5.32 -12.29 -0.20
CA HIS A 259 -5.11 -11.73 -1.55
C HIS A 259 -5.70 -10.31 -1.76
N PHE A 260 -5.43 -9.41 -0.82
CA PHE A 260 -5.79 -8.00 -0.92
C PHE A 260 -4.72 -7.22 -1.70
N LYS A 261 -5.14 -6.41 -2.68
CA LYS A 261 -4.22 -5.70 -3.57
C LYS A 261 -4.61 -4.24 -3.79
N ILE A 262 -3.65 -3.33 -3.65
CA ILE A 262 -3.78 -1.92 -4.04
C ILE A 262 -2.72 -1.62 -5.08
N TYR A 263 -3.12 -0.95 -6.15
CA TYR A 263 -2.28 -0.51 -7.25
C TYR A 263 -2.53 0.97 -7.51
N ASN A 264 -1.49 1.81 -7.47
CA ASN A 264 -1.62 3.24 -7.71
C ASN A 264 -2.71 3.90 -6.86
N GLY A 265 -2.90 3.44 -5.63
CA GLY A 265 -3.85 4.06 -4.71
C GLY A 265 -3.26 5.38 -4.23
N CYS A 266 -3.96 6.48 -4.44
CA CYS A 266 -3.58 7.77 -3.90
C CYS A 266 -4.43 8.08 -2.67
N LEU A 267 -3.74 8.44 -1.59
CA LEU A 267 -4.34 8.72 -0.30
C LEU A 267 -4.25 10.23 -0.09
N CYS A 268 -5.23 10.99 -0.57
CA CYS A 268 -5.30 12.44 -0.33
C CYS A 268 -6.06 12.66 1.00
N GLN A 269 -5.65 13.56 1.89
CA GLN A 269 -6.11 14.94 1.78
C GLN A 269 -5.26 15.93 2.59
N GLU A 270 -5.00 17.08 1.97
CA GLU A 270 -4.74 18.34 2.66
C GLU A 270 -5.91 18.71 3.61
N GLY A 271 -5.63 18.95 4.90
CA GLY A 271 -6.51 19.73 5.79
C GLY A 271 -7.14 19.01 6.98
N SER A 272 -7.11 17.68 7.07
CA SER A 272 -7.66 16.94 8.24
C SER A 272 -6.64 16.77 9.37
N ALA A 273 -7.00 17.15 10.61
CA ALA A 273 -6.15 17.08 11.81
C ALA A 273 -5.79 15.66 12.29
N ASN A 274 -6.45 14.62 11.80
CA ASN A 274 -6.32 13.26 12.34
C ASN A 274 -5.40 12.41 11.47
N ALA A 275 -4.48 11.66 12.09
CA ALA A 275 -3.67 10.70 11.37
C ALA A 275 -4.52 9.49 10.95
N HIS A 276 -4.35 9.06 9.71
CA HIS A 276 -4.96 7.85 9.20
C HIS A 276 -4.16 6.64 9.72
N THR A 277 -4.84 5.74 10.41
CA THR A 277 -4.32 4.41 10.71
C THR A 277 -4.81 3.44 9.64
N TYR A 278 -3.89 2.82 8.92
CA TYR A 278 -4.22 1.64 8.12
C TYR A 278 -4.11 0.43 9.04
N PHE A 279 -5.22 -0.13 9.48
CA PHE A 279 -5.24 -1.39 10.24
C PHE A 279 -5.33 -2.56 9.27
N ILE A 280 -4.19 -3.14 8.90
CA ILE A 280 -4.18 -4.31 8.01
C ILE A 280 -3.94 -5.54 8.86
N LYS A 281 -5.01 -6.30 9.11
CA LYS A 281 -4.94 -7.66 9.65
C LYS A 281 -5.22 -8.63 8.51
N SER A 282 -4.18 -9.23 7.96
CA SER A 282 -4.32 -10.18 6.84
C SER A 282 -3.28 -11.27 6.95
N TYR A 283 -3.65 -12.49 6.54
CA TYR A 283 -2.84 -13.67 6.77
C TYR A 283 -1.99 -14.08 5.58
N ASP A 284 -2.27 -13.65 4.34
CA ASP A 284 -1.51 -14.12 3.18
C ASP A 284 -1.69 -13.27 1.90
N ASN A 285 -0.56 -13.05 1.18
CA ASN A 285 -0.48 -12.47 -0.17
C ASN A 285 -1.07 -11.06 -0.32
N VAL A 286 -0.79 -10.18 0.64
CA VAL A 286 -1.15 -8.76 0.53
C VAL A 286 -0.12 -8.02 -0.32
N ILE A 287 -0.57 -7.29 -1.34
CA ILE A 287 0.28 -6.37 -2.10
C ILE A 287 -0.28 -4.97 -1.92
N LEU A 288 0.53 -4.08 -1.35
CA LEU A 288 0.17 -2.70 -1.12
C LEU A 288 1.13 -1.84 -1.93
N ASP A 289 0.63 -1.23 -3.00
CA ASP A 289 1.38 -0.31 -3.86
C ASP A 289 0.73 1.07 -3.73
N PHE A 290 1.31 1.90 -2.86
CA PHE A 290 0.81 3.24 -2.55
C PHE A 290 1.68 4.27 -3.26
N PHE A 291 1.08 5.24 -3.93
CA PHE A 291 1.83 6.42 -4.41
C PHE A 291 1.18 7.67 -3.81
N THR A 292 2.00 8.55 -3.25
CA THR A 292 1.51 9.88 -2.88
C THR A 292 1.64 10.81 -4.07
N ILE A 293 0.59 11.58 -4.37
CA ILE A 293 0.72 12.65 -5.37
C ILE A 293 1.67 13.70 -4.81
N ASP A 294 2.68 14.07 -5.59
CA ASP A 294 3.60 15.17 -5.31
C ASP A 294 2.84 16.42 -4.81
N GLY A 295 3.27 16.94 -3.66
CA GLY A 295 2.68 18.12 -3.03
C GLY A 295 1.51 17.87 -2.09
N VAL A 296 0.95 16.66 -2.02
CA VAL A 296 -0.08 16.31 -1.02
C VAL A 296 0.59 15.87 0.28
N THR A 297 0.22 16.54 1.38
CA THR A 297 0.72 16.18 2.71
C THR A 297 -0.03 14.96 3.22
N THR A 298 0.51 13.76 3.09
CA THR A 298 -0.16 12.58 3.67
C THR A 298 0.06 12.52 5.18
N ARG A 299 -1.00 12.18 5.92
CA ARG A 299 -0.97 12.03 7.39
C ARG A 299 -1.22 10.58 7.79
N GLY A 300 -0.46 9.64 7.24
CA GLY A 300 -0.69 8.21 7.42
C GLY A 300 0.39 7.50 8.23
N HIS A 301 0.00 6.50 9.02
CA HIS A 301 0.88 5.41 9.44
C HIS A 301 0.25 4.07 9.06
N ILE A 302 1.09 3.14 8.63
CA ILE A 302 0.72 1.79 8.23
C ILE A 302 0.93 0.88 9.45
N ASP A 303 -0.17 0.48 10.08
CA ASP A 303 -0.19 -0.50 11.17
C ASP A 303 -0.45 -1.91 10.58
N VAL A 304 0.57 -2.74 10.63
CA VAL A 304 0.58 -4.07 10.02
C VAL A 304 0.46 -5.14 11.10
N TYR A 305 -0.57 -5.99 11.00
CA TYR A 305 -0.83 -7.13 11.89
C TYR A 305 -0.82 -8.44 11.12
N SER A 306 0.07 -9.36 11.50
CA SER A 306 0.06 -10.78 11.11
C SER A 306 0.21 -11.07 9.61
N LEU A 307 0.80 -10.14 8.82
CA LEU A 307 1.02 -10.35 7.39
C LEU A 307 1.92 -11.55 7.12
N ARG A 308 1.50 -12.43 6.19
CA ARG A 308 2.39 -13.43 5.61
C ARG A 308 2.53 -13.23 4.10
N ARG A 309 3.73 -13.48 3.56
CA ARG A 309 4.04 -13.41 2.12
C ARG A 309 3.50 -12.14 1.47
N SER A 310 3.85 -11.00 2.02
CA SER A 310 3.22 -9.72 1.67
C SER A 310 4.26 -8.71 1.20
N TRP A 311 3.83 -7.79 0.33
CA TRP A 311 4.69 -6.78 -0.29
C TRP A 311 4.13 -5.39 -0.05
N LEU A 312 4.94 -4.52 0.53
CA LEU A 312 4.78 -3.07 0.53
C LEU A 312 5.67 -2.53 -0.61
N LYS A 313 5.06 -1.92 -1.62
CA LYS A 313 5.71 -1.39 -2.82
C LYS A 313 5.45 0.11 -2.96
N SER A 314 6.46 0.80 -3.46
CA SER A 314 6.39 2.19 -3.95
C SER A 314 5.87 3.25 -3.00
N CYS A 315 5.94 3.01 -1.68
CA CYS A 315 5.47 3.95 -0.66
C CYS A 315 6.27 5.26 -0.65
N GLU A 316 5.92 6.17 -1.54
CA GLU A 316 6.37 7.56 -1.52
C GLU A 316 5.64 8.30 -0.40
N PHE A 317 6.34 9.13 0.38
CA PHE A 317 5.72 10.02 1.36
C PHE A 317 6.17 11.44 1.01
N GLY A 318 5.23 12.37 0.80
CA GLY A 318 5.58 13.72 0.33
C GLY A 318 6.46 14.52 1.31
N ASP A 319 7.25 15.46 0.77
CA ASP A 319 8.28 16.26 1.47
C ASP A 319 7.80 17.11 2.67
N ARG A 320 6.49 17.28 2.88
CA ARG A 320 5.92 18.17 3.91
C ARG A 320 5.39 17.48 5.17
N PHE A 321 5.99 16.36 5.60
CA PHE A 321 5.56 15.62 6.79
C PHE A 321 5.81 16.37 8.13
N ALA A 322 6.51 17.50 8.12
CA ALA A 322 7.26 18.02 9.26
C ALA A 322 6.46 18.70 10.40
N GLU A 323 5.31 19.34 10.17
CA GLU A 323 4.90 20.40 11.13
C GLU A 323 3.79 20.06 12.15
N ARG A 324 3.00 18.99 12.03
CA ARG A 324 1.75 18.86 12.87
C ARG A 324 1.33 17.46 13.30
N PHE A 325 2.25 16.58 13.68
CA PHE A 325 1.85 15.30 14.30
C PHE A 325 1.88 15.37 15.84
N THR A 326 0.80 15.00 16.50
CA THR A 326 0.77 14.70 17.96
C THR A 326 0.86 13.21 18.27
N LEU A 327 0.73 12.33 17.27
CA LEU A 327 0.78 10.88 17.50
C LEU A 327 2.22 10.37 17.51
N ASP A 328 2.56 9.65 18.59
CA ASP A 328 3.85 9.00 18.84
C ASP A 328 3.92 7.62 18.16
N LEU A 329 3.64 7.58 16.85
CA LEU A 329 3.61 6.34 16.08
C LEU A 329 4.63 6.37 14.93
N PRO A 330 5.24 5.22 14.59
CA PRO A 330 6.13 5.07 13.44
C PRO A 330 5.34 5.09 12.12
N ILE A 331 6.01 5.36 10.99
CA ILE A 331 5.37 5.38 9.66
C ILE A 331 4.88 3.98 9.29
N ILE A 332 5.74 2.97 9.51
CA ILE A 332 5.42 1.57 9.33
C ILE A 332 5.58 0.91 10.69
N ASN A 333 4.48 0.39 11.22
CA ASN A 333 4.44 -0.32 12.49
C ASN A 333 4.08 -1.78 12.26
N ILE A 334 5.03 -2.68 12.42
CA ILE A 334 4.81 -4.11 12.27
C ILE A 334 4.59 -4.69 13.66
N ARG A 335 3.33 -4.94 14.05
CA ARG A 335 3.00 -5.23 15.45
C ARG A 335 3.07 -6.70 15.83
N HIS A 336 2.72 -7.64 14.96
CA HIS A 336 2.71 -9.07 15.33
C HIS A 336 2.98 -9.98 14.15
N ASP A 337 3.90 -10.94 14.32
CA ASP A 337 4.08 -12.19 13.57
C ASP A 337 4.17 -12.03 12.04
N ALA A 338 4.69 -10.90 11.56
CA ALA A 338 4.89 -10.70 10.13
C ALA A 338 5.90 -11.72 9.60
N THR A 339 5.54 -12.47 8.56
CA THR A 339 6.34 -13.57 8.02
C THR A 339 6.52 -13.39 6.51
N ASP A 340 7.75 -13.25 6.03
CA ASP A 340 8.03 -12.97 4.61
C ASP A 340 7.33 -11.68 4.14
N LEU A 341 7.46 -10.61 4.96
CA LEU A 341 7.07 -9.26 4.59
C LEU A 341 8.22 -8.62 3.81
N ARG A 342 7.93 -8.05 2.65
CA ARG A 342 8.90 -7.33 1.82
C ARG A 342 8.51 -5.87 1.69
N ILE A 343 9.41 -4.97 2.08
CA ILE A 343 9.32 -3.54 1.83
C ILE A 343 10.25 -3.25 0.67
N ILE A 344 9.70 -2.83 -0.47
CA ILE A 344 10.42 -2.60 -1.71
C ILE A 344 10.08 -1.19 -2.18
N SER A 345 11.07 -0.44 -2.67
CA SER A 345 10.96 0.91 -3.29
C SER A 345 11.38 2.08 -2.37
N PRO A 346 11.83 3.23 -2.95
CA PRO A 346 12.15 4.43 -2.19
C PRO A 346 11.02 4.89 -1.28
N ILE A 347 11.41 5.28 -0.06
CA ILE A 347 10.61 6.06 0.87
C ILE A 347 11.26 7.44 0.86
N PHE A 348 10.67 8.39 0.14
CA PHE A 348 11.05 9.80 0.22
C PHE A 348 10.31 10.46 1.39
N GLY A 349 10.87 11.51 1.99
CA GLY A 349 10.21 12.31 3.02
C GLY A 349 11.14 12.92 4.06
N GLN A 350 10.79 14.13 4.52
CA GLN A 350 11.41 14.80 5.67
C GLN A 350 10.57 14.55 6.92
N PHE A 351 11.20 14.05 7.99
CA PHE A 351 10.57 13.67 9.25
C PHE A 351 11.19 14.42 10.44
N ASP A 352 10.39 15.14 11.23
CA ASP A 352 10.92 15.92 12.37
C ASP A 352 10.61 15.30 13.75
N LYS A 353 10.50 13.97 13.84
CA LYS A 353 10.01 13.29 15.06
C LYS A 353 10.88 12.16 15.56
N LYS A 354 10.97 12.03 16.90
CA LYS A 354 11.71 11.00 17.67
C LYS A 354 11.31 9.53 17.43
N GLN A 355 10.31 9.27 16.59
CA GLN A 355 9.83 7.90 16.37
C GLN A 355 10.58 7.24 15.22
N PRO A 356 10.78 5.91 15.27
CA PRO A 356 11.36 5.19 14.16
C PRO A 356 10.52 5.35 12.88
N MET A 357 11.14 5.38 11.70
CA MET A 357 10.39 5.27 10.44
C MET A 357 9.71 3.91 10.35
N ILE A 358 10.45 2.84 10.63
CA ILE A 358 9.95 1.47 10.66
C ILE A 358 10.14 0.92 12.08
N TYR A 359 9.05 0.59 12.74
CA TYR A 359 9.06 -0.16 13.99
C TYR A 359 8.62 -1.59 13.75
N VAL A 360 9.38 -2.53 14.30
CA VAL A 360 9.09 -3.96 14.21
C VAL A 360 8.95 -4.50 15.62
N ASN A 361 7.71 -4.71 16.04
CA ASN A 361 7.41 -5.34 17.31
C ASN A 361 7.75 -6.83 17.27
N SER A 362 7.24 -7.59 16.30
CA SER A 362 7.71 -8.96 16.03
C SER A 362 7.57 -9.32 14.55
N ALA A 363 8.58 -9.99 14.00
CA ALA A 363 8.56 -10.53 12.65
C ALA A 363 9.38 -11.83 12.58
N ASN A 364 8.83 -12.84 11.90
CA ASN A 364 9.59 -14.04 11.57
C ASN A 364 10.63 -13.72 10.48
N VAL A 365 10.19 -13.16 9.36
CA VAL A 365 11.12 -12.77 8.29
C VAL A 365 10.66 -11.45 7.70
N LEU A 366 11.52 -10.44 7.79
CA LEU A 366 11.32 -9.13 7.18
C LEU A 366 12.43 -8.87 6.15
N PHE A 367 12.05 -8.52 4.93
CA PHE A 367 12.95 -8.04 3.89
C PHE A 367 12.68 -6.55 3.64
N ILE A 368 13.73 -5.74 3.65
CA ILE A 368 13.73 -4.34 3.25
C ILE A 368 14.71 -4.27 2.08
N GLU A 369 14.20 -4.11 0.87
CA GLU A 369 14.97 -4.30 -0.37
C GLU A 369 14.89 -3.06 -1.26
N SER A 370 16.03 -2.63 -1.79
CA SER A 370 16.08 -1.55 -2.80
C SER A 370 15.43 -0.24 -2.33
N VAL A 371 15.51 0.05 -1.03
CA VAL A 371 15.02 1.31 -0.48
C VAL A 371 16.09 2.37 -0.68
N ASN A 372 15.79 3.38 -1.48
CA ASN A 372 16.60 4.59 -1.58
C ASN A 372 15.93 5.69 -0.76
N LEU A 373 16.48 5.93 0.41
CA LEU A 373 16.11 7.06 1.23
C LEU A 373 17.06 8.20 0.83
N GLY A 374 16.52 9.24 0.21
CA GLY A 374 17.27 10.47 -0.04
C GLY A 374 17.71 11.15 1.27
N ASN A 375 17.90 12.46 1.28
CA ASN A 375 18.25 13.16 2.52
C ASN A 375 17.15 13.00 3.57
N ILE A 376 17.37 12.14 4.56
CA ILE A 376 16.44 11.98 5.67
C ILE A 376 16.87 12.87 6.83
N HIS A 377 16.04 13.86 7.12
CA HIS A 377 15.89 14.32 8.49
C HIS A 377 14.86 13.39 9.10
N CYS A 378 15.21 12.54 10.05
CA CYS A 378 14.24 11.81 10.88
C CYS A 378 14.73 11.81 12.32
N GLY A 379 13.82 11.60 13.26
CA GLY A 379 14.23 11.45 14.64
C GLY A 379 14.61 10.01 14.93
N GLU A 380 15.62 9.90 15.78
CA GLU A 380 16.20 8.74 16.44
C GLU A 380 16.50 7.48 15.61
N TYR A 381 15.60 6.92 14.79
CA TYR A 381 15.80 5.60 14.15
C TYR A 381 15.21 5.49 12.71
N PHE A 382 15.95 4.93 11.74
CA PHE A 382 15.31 4.45 10.50
C PHE A 382 14.53 3.16 10.77
N LEU A 383 15.17 2.17 11.38
CA LEU A 383 14.56 0.90 11.75
C LEU A 383 14.80 0.60 13.23
N ARG A 384 13.73 0.29 13.97
CA ARG A 384 13.79 -0.15 15.36
C ARG A 384 13.02 -1.45 15.55
N THR A 385 13.63 -2.44 16.19
CA THR A 385 12.91 -3.63 16.68
C THR A 385 12.56 -3.47 18.16
N ASN A 386 11.47 -4.10 18.61
CA ASN A 386 11.13 -4.12 20.03
C ASN A 386 12.13 -5.03 20.79
N PRO A 387 12.82 -4.53 21.84
CA PRO A 387 13.71 -5.36 22.65
C PRO A 387 13.02 -6.48 23.41
N ASP A 388 11.73 -6.38 23.71
CA ASP A 388 11.02 -7.39 24.49
C ASP A 388 10.52 -8.57 23.64
N ASN A 389 10.63 -8.47 22.31
CA ASN A 389 10.09 -9.44 21.37
C ASN A 389 11.17 -9.96 20.42
N PHE A 390 11.04 -11.23 20.03
CA PHE A 390 12.01 -11.88 19.17
C PHE A 390 11.61 -11.71 17.70
N SER A 391 12.50 -11.13 16.89
CA SER A 391 12.38 -11.16 15.43
C SER A 391 13.32 -12.22 14.87
N TRP A 392 12.84 -13.24 14.15
CA TRP A 392 13.71 -14.33 13.70
C TRP A 392 14.79 -13.84 12.74
N ALA A 393 14.40 -13.10 11.69
CA ALA A 393 15.34 -12.53 10.76
C ALA A 393 14.86 -11.22 10.11
N VAL A 394 15.75 -10.23 10.04
CA VAL A 394 15.54 -8.98 9.30
C VAL A 394 16.68 -8.81 8.29
N TYR A 395 16.32 -8.74 7.01
CA TYR A 395 17.24 -8.57 5.89
C TYR A 395 17.05 -7.17 5.31
N VAL A 396 18.09 -6.34 5.35
CA VAL A 396 18.12 -5.05 4.66
C VAL A 396 19.12 -5.17 3.52
N ARG A 397 18.64 -5.04 2.28
CA ARG A 397 19.43 -5.35 1.08
C ARG A 397 19.34 -4.27 0.02
N ASP A 398 20.44 -3.98 -0.65
CA ASP A 398 20.51 -3.04 -1.78
C ASP A 398 19.91 -1.66 -1.43
N CYS A 399 19.97 -1.24 -0.16
CA CYS A 399 19.40 0.03 0.30
C CYS A 399 20.44 1.14 0.26
N VAL A 400 20.02 2.35 -0.10
CA VAL A 400 20.84 3.57 -0.03
C VAL A 400 20.18 4.50 0.98
N ILE A 401 20.93 4.94 1.99
CA ILE A 401 20.46 5.90 2.99
C ILE A 401 21.39 7.11 2.94
N ASP A 402 20.87 8.22 2.40
CA ASP A 402 21.62 9.46 2.23
C ASP A 402 21.37 10.45 3.38
N SER A 403 22.44 11.11 3.82
CA SER A 403 22.45 12.22 4.78
C SER A 403 21.49 12.06 5.95
N PHE A 404 21.70 11.02 6.77
CA PHE A 404 20.99 10.85 8.04
C PHE A 404 21.45 11.90 9.06
N ALA A 405 21.08 13.14 8.82
CA ALA A 405 21.38 14.27 9.67
C ALA A 405 20.27 14.38 10.70
N GLY A 406 20.49 13.74 11.85
CA GLY A 406 19.67 14.00 13.03
C GLY A 406 19.49 15.51 13.20
N ASN A 407 18.25 15.95 13.39
CA ASN A 407 17.98 17.37 13.60
C ASN A 407 18.73 17.81 14.87
N ARG A 408 19.88 18.49 14.67
CA ARG A 408 20.83 18.87 15.74
C ARG A 408 20.18 19.70 16.85
N SER A 409 19.00 20.26 16.57
CA SER A 409 18.26 21.15 17.46
C SER A 409 17.50 20.42 18.58
N TRP A 410 17.24 19.10 18.47
CA TRP A 410 16.22 18.45 19.34
C TRP A 410 16.69 17.28 20.21
N THR A 411 17.68 16.46 19.83
CA THR A 411 18.24 15.39 20.69
C THR A 411 19.62 14.92 20.21
N GLY A 412 20.43 14.39 21.14
CA GLY A 412 21.68 13.72 20.83
C GLY A 412 21.44 12.47 19.97
N SER A 413 22.14 12.39 18.85
CA SER A 413 22.33 11.22 17.98
C SER A 413 21.06 10.66 17.30
N ALA A 414 21.05 10.67 15.97
CA ALA A 414 20.11 9.91 15.15
C ALA A 414 20.76 8.62 14.64
N TYR A 415 20.20 7.47 14.99
CA TYR A 415 20.73 6.15 14.63
C TYR A 415 20.04 5.60 13.37
N ALA A 416 20.77 4.92 12.49
CA ALA A 416 20.11 4.22 11.39
C ALA A 416 19.30 3.00 11.92
N PHE A 417 19.82 2.33 12.95
CA PHE A 417 19.25 1.08 13.43
C PHE A 417 19.25 1.00 14.96
N SER A 418 18.16 0.49 15.53
CA SER A 418 18.08 -0.02 16.91
C SER A 418 17.57 -1.45 16.85
N LEU A 419 18.49 -2.40 16.89
CA LEU A 419 18.23 -3.81 16.64
C LEU A 419 18.43 -4.57 17.93
N ALA A 420 17.34 -5.12 18.45
CA ALA A 420 17.31 -6.07 19.53
C ALA A 420 16.76 -7.41 19.04
N ASN A 421 17.31 -8.51 19.57
CA ASN A 421 16.81 -9.88 19.43
C ASN A 421 16.49 -10.34 17.99
N GLY A 422 17.43 -11.07 17.37
CA GLY A 422 17.21 -11.67 16.05
C GLY A 422 18.45 -11.79 15.19
N HIS A 423 18.30 -12.39 14.00
CA HIS A 423 19.34 -12.37 12.97
C HIS A 423 19.16 -11.18 12.03
N PHE A 424 20.16 -10.31 11.96
CA PHE A 424 20.11 -9.14 11.11
C PHE A 424 21.14 -9.27 10.00
N ILE A 425 20.72 -9.04 8.76
CA ILE A 425 21.64 -9.07 7.61
C ILE A 425 21.53 -7.74 6.88
N LEU A 426 22.64 -7.01 6.83
CA LEU A 426 22.83 -5.84 5.96
C LEU A 426 23.66 -6.30 4.76
N ASP A 427 23.10 -6.25 3.55
CA ASP A 427 23.75 -6.75 2.33
C ASP A 427 23.70 -5.69 1.23
N LYS A 428 24.86 -5.25 0.73
CA LYS A 428 24.97 -4.26 -0.35
C LYS A 428 24.28 -2.92 -0.05
N CYS A 429 24.27 -2.51 1.22
CA CYS A 429 23.71 -1.23 1.64
C CYS A 429 24.76 -0.11 1.57
N LYS A 430 24.33 1.11 1.24
CA LYS A 430 25.15 2.31 1.25
C LYS A 430 24.59 3.30 2.26
N PHE A 431 25.47 3.83 3.10
CA PHE A 431 25.10 4.82 4.11
C PHE A 431 25.98 6.05 3.93
N HIS A 432 25.40 7.15 3.50
CA HIS A 432 26.10 8.42 3.31
C HIS A 432 25.72 9.43 4.41
N GLY A 433 26.69 10.23 4.88
CA GLY A 433 26.41 11.38 5.75
C GLY A 433 25.92 11.06 7.17
N ILE A 434 26.08 9.83 7.66
CA ILE A 434 25.84 9.49 9.08
C ILE A 434 27.03 10.06 9.89
N SER A 435 26.79 10.72 11.03
CA SER A 435 27.91 11.20 11.86
C SER A 435 28.55 10.02 12.65
N ALA A 436 29.79 10.15 13.13
CA ALA A 436 30.42 9.08 13.90
C ALA A 436 29.78 8.88 15.30
N ASP A 437 29.09 9.91 15.83
CA ASP A 437 28.42 9.88 17.15
C ASP A 437 27.08 9.11 17.14
N THR A 438 26.78 8.43 16.04
CA THR A 438 25.46 7.88 15.73
C THR A 438 25.40 6.36 15.67
N TYR A 439 26.36 5.69 16.34
CA TYR A 439 26.23 4.31 16.79
C TYR A 439 26.63 4.22 18.27
N TYR A 440 25.65 4.39 19.15
CA TYR A 440 25.78 4.16 20.58
C TYR A 440 24.82 3.01 20.91
N PRO A 441 25.33 1.77 21.10
CA PRO A 441 24.55 0.74 21.76
C PRO A 441 24.22 1.27 23.16
N TYR A 442 23.01 1.81 23.33
CA TYR A 442 22.62 2.53 24.55
C TYR A 442 22.51 1.61 25.78
N ASP A 443 22.77 0.32 25.60
CA ASP A 443 22.99 -0.64 26.66
C ASP A 443 24.26 -1.44 26.36
N SER A 444 25.11 -1.66 27.37
CA SER A 444 26.28 -2.55 27.31
C SER A 444 25.92 -3.96 26.82
N ASP A 445 24.64 -4.33 26.91
CA ASP A 445 24.07 -5.58 26.39
C ASP A 445 23.79 -5.57 24.87
N THR A 446 23.94 -4.45 24.17
CA THR A 446 23.72 -4.39 22.71
C THR A 446 24.99 -4.69 21.90
N ILE A 447 26.19 -4.52 22.48
CA ILE A 447 27.46 -4.88 21.82
C ILE A 447 27.62 -6.40 21.69
N SER A 448 27.08 -7.17 22.64
CA SER A 448 27.07 -8.64 22.58
C SER A 448 26.19 -9.18 21.44
N ASN A 449 25.27 -8.38 20.90
CA ASN A 449 24.42 -8.74 19.77
C ASN A 449 25.03 -8.49 18.38
N LEU A 450 26.24 -7.91 18.28
CA LEU A 450 26.97 -7.79 17.01
C LEU A 450 27.22 -9.15 16.36
N ALA A 451 27.32 -10.23 17.15
CA ALA A 451 27.45 -11.59 16.63
C ALA A 451 26.27 -12.02 15.73
N ASN A 452 25.10 -11.39 15.91
CA ASN A 452 23.89 -11.68 15.15
C ASN A 452 23.68 -10.76 13.94
N ILE A 453 24.55 -9.76 13.75
CA ILE A 453 24.53 -8.84 12.62
C ILE A 453 25.56 -9.29 11.58
N LYS A 454 25.09 -9.75 10.41
CA LYS A 454 25.95 -10.04 9.25
C LYS A 454 25.97 -8.83 8.34
N ILE A 455 27.15 -8.22 8.19
CA ILE A 455 27.38 -7.08 7.30
C ILE A 455 28.11 -7.58 6.06
N ARG A 456 27.54 -7.36 4.87
CA ARG A 456 28.11 -7.77 3.58
C ARG A 456 28.08 -6.58 2.63
N GLU A 457 29.23 -6.29 2.02
CA GLU A 457 29.35 -5.25 0.97
C GLU A 457 28.72 -3.91 1.36
N VAL A 458 28.88 -3.50 2.64
CA VAL A 458 28.39 -2.21 3.12
C VAL A 458 29.45 -1.14 2.90
N GLU A 459 29.09 -0.11 2.14
CA GLU A 459 29.88 1.11 1.96
C GLU A 459 29.47 2.09 3.07
N ALA A 460 30.19 2.09 4.19
CA ALA A 460 29.90 2.94 5.34
C ALA A 460 30.85 4.15 5.44
N VAL A 461 30.23 5.33 5.58
CA VAL A 461 30.43 6.35 6.63
C VAL A 461 31.85 6.53 7.23
N SER A 462 32.32 7.78 7.26
CA SER A 462 33.43 8.27 8.10
C SER A 462 33.46 7.59 9.49
N GLY A 463 34.34 6.60 9.67
CA GLY A 463 34.58 5.92 10.95
C GLY A 463 34.24 4.41 11.01
N TRP A 464 33.60 3.82 9.98
CA TRP A 464 33.26 2.39 9.92
C TRP A 464 33.93 1.71 8.71
N PHE A 465 35.24 1.52 8.79
CA PHE A 465 35.99 0.93 7.68
C PHE A 465 35.97 -0.61 7.77
N THR A 466 35.32 -1.29 6.84
CA THR A 466 35.54 -2.75 6.60
C THR A 466 36.73 -2.98 5.67
N LYS A 467 37.12 -1.93 4.95
CA LYS A 467 38.34 -1.82 4.17
C LYS A 467 38.93 -0.45 4.43
N ASN A 468 40.23 -0.41 4.65
CA ASN A 468 40.96 0.85 4.74
C ASN A 468 42.28 0.73 3.99
N SER A 469 42.79 1.84 3.50
CA SER A 469 44.07 1.89 2.81
C SER A 469 44.76 3.20 3.06
N GLY A 470 46.08 3.20 2.95
CA GLY A 470 46.87 4.39 3.17
C GLY A 470 48.29 4.24 2.66
N THR A 471 49.05 5.33 2.80
CA THR A 471 50.49 5.34 2.55
C THR A 471 51.19 5.57 3.88
N ALA A 472 52.22 4.77 4.17
CA ALA A 472 53.09 4.99 5.33
C ALA A 472 54.48 5.37 4.85
N THR A 473 55.05 6.40 5.49
CA THR A 473 56.41 6.87 5.24
C THR A 473 57.17 6.87 6.56
N PHE A 474 58.32 6.20 6.59
CA PHE A 474 59.18 6.12 7.77
C PHE A 474 60.65 5.93 7.38
N SER A 475 61.52 5.96 8.38
CA SER A 475 62.98 5.92 8.22
C SER A 475 63.50 4.51 8.50
N GLY A 476 64.32 3.98 7.59
CA GLY A 476 65.12 2.78 7.88
C GLY A 476 66.32 3.12 8.76
N ASP A 477 66.78 2.17 9.55
CA ASP A 477 67.97 2.29 10.42
C ASP A 477 69.09 1.30 10.02
N GLY A 478 68.85 0.44 9.02
CA GLY A 478 69.77 -0.61 8.59
C GLY A 478 69.79 -1.86 9.49
N THR A 479 68.98 -1.92 10.55
CA THR A 479 68.98 -3.05 11.52
C THR A 479 67.59 -3.58 11.87
N THR A 480 66.59 -2.71 11.94
CA THR A 480 65.22 -3.05 12.28
C THR A 480 64.51 -3.61 11.05
N THR A 481 63.80 -4.71 11.23
CA THR A 481 63.06 -5.38 10.14
C THR A 481 61.56 -5.27 10.30
N ASP A 482 61.07 -4.77 11.43
CA ASP A 482 59.67 -4.82 11.83
C ASP A 482 59.22 -3.43 12.33
N PHE A 483 58.27 -2.83 11.62
CA PHE A 483 57.85 -1.45 11.82
C PHE A 483 56.33 -1.37 12.02
N GLU A 484 55.90 -0.57 13.01
CA GLU A 484 54.51 -0.14 13.14
C GLU A 484 54.22 0.95 12.10
N ILE A 485 53.10 0.83 11.38
CA ILE A 485 52.75 1.75 10.29
C ILE A 485 51.48 2.58 10.55
N GLY A 486 50.84 2.37 11.71
CA GLY A 486 49.71 3.15 12.20
C GLY A 486 48.44 2.33 12.42
N ALA A 487 47.38 3.02 12.87
CA ALA A 487 46.07 2.43 13.11
C ALA A 487 45.38 2.08 11.78
N HIS A 488 44.77 0.89 11.69
CA HIS A 488 44.03 0.49 10.49
C HIS A 488 42.62 1.08 10.43
N GLY A 489 42.07 1.52 11.56
CA GLY A 489 40.73 2.12 11.63
C GLY A 489 39.59 1.18 11.23
N LEU A 490 39.84 -0.13 11.21
CA LEU A 490 38.82 -1.12 10.84
C LEU A 490 37.85 -1.36 12.00
N VAL A 491 36.63 -1.79 11.68
CA VAL A 491 35.54 -2.01 12.65
C VAL A 491 35.81 -3.12 13.68
N THR A 492 36.76 -4.03 13.40
CA THR A 492 37.11 -5.13 14.30
C THR A 492 38.58 -5.05 14.70
N THR A 493 38.90 -5.51 15.91
CA THR A 493 40.26 -5.69 16.44
C THR A 493 40.59 -7.18 16.62
N ASP A 494 39.84 -8.08 15.98
CA ASP A 494 40.15 -9.51 15.94
C ASP A 494 41.13 -9.77 14.78
N PRO A 495 42.42 -10.05 15.05
CA PRO A 495 43.44 -10.20 14.02
C PRO A 495 43.19 -11.42 13.12
N SER A 496 42.42 -12.42 13.58
CA SER A 496 42.07 -13.59 12.76
C SER A 496 41.10 -13.26 11.61
N LYS A 497 40.45 -12.09 11.70
CA LYS A 497 39.47 -11.60 10.73
C LYS A 497 39.98 -10.44 9.89
N ILE A 498 41.28 -10.14 9.93
CA ILE A 498 41.86 -9.02 9.19
C ILE A 498 42.96 -9.52 8.26
N ALA A 499 42.81 -9.29 6.96
CA ALA A 499 43.87 -9.47 5.99
C ALA A 499 44.55 -8.13 5.70
N VAL A 500 45.88 -8.12 5.74
CA VAL A 500 46.70 -6.95 5.44
C VAL A 500 47.57 -7.23 4.22
N LYS A 501 47.50 -6.35 3.23
CA LYS A 501 48.35 -6.35 2.04
C LYS A 501 49.24 -5.11 2.05
N ILE A 502 50.55 -5.33 1.90
CA ILE A 502 51.55 -4.26 1.78
C ILE A 502 52.17 -4.29 0.39
N THR A 503 52.33 -3.12 -0.22
CA THR A 503 53.05 -2.92 -1.48
C THR A 503 54.18 -1.92 -1.25
N PRO A 504 55.45 -2.33 -1.32
CA PRO A 504 56.59 -1.42 -1.22
C PRO A 504 56.64 -0.50 -2.45
N VAL A 505 56.87 0.81 -2.25
CA VAL A 505 56.88 1.79 -3.36
C VAL A 505 58.19 2.59 -3.47
N SER A 506 58.93 2.77 -2.38
CA SER A 506 60.30 3.36 -2.44
C SER A 506 61.36 2.34 -2.81
N SER A 507 62.49 2.78 -3.39
CA SER A 507 63.65 1.93 -3.70
C SER A 507 64.14 1.13 -2.49
N ASP A 508 64.17 1.75 -1.31
CA ASP A 508 64.73 1.11 -0.11
C ASP A 508 63.76 0.08 0.47
N ALA A 509 62.44 0.34 0.43
CA ALA A 509 61.41 -0.67 0.74
C ALA A 509 61.44 -1.85 -0.24
N ILE A 510 61.63 -1.58 -1.54
CA ILE A 510 61.71 -2.62 -2.58
C ILE A 510 62.98 -3.47 -2.40
N ALA A 511 64.13 -2.86 -2.11
CA ALA A 511 65.37 -3.58 -1.84
C ALA A 511 65.28 -4.44 -0.58
N ALA A 512 64.54 -3.98 0.43
CA ALA A 512 64.30 -4.70 1.69
C ALA A 512 63.30 -5.87 1.56
N SER A 513 62.58 -5.95 0.44
CA SER A 513 61.50 -6.92 0.20
C SER A 513 62.02 -8.35 -0.06
N PRO A 514 61.19 -9.41 0.12
CA PRO A 514 59.75 -9.39 0.38
C PRO A 514 59.38 -8.81 1.75
N CYS A 515 58.17 -8.26 1.87
CA CYS A 515 57.61 -7.80 3.14
C CYS A 515 56.21 -8.40 3.37
N VAL A 516 55.84 -8.55 4.64
CA VAL A 516 54.53 -9.04 5.05
C VAL A 516 53.87 -8.02 5.97
N GLY A 517 52.61 -7.69 5.68
CA GLY A 517 51.77 -6.91 6.58
C GLY A 517 50.95 -7.81 7.49
N TYR A 518 50.77 -7.39 8.74
CA TYR A 518 49.95 -8.09 9.72
C TYR A 518 49.45 -7.13 10.79
N VAL A 519 48.43 -7.55 11.54
CA VAL A 519 47.89 -6.80 12.67
C VAL A 519 48.84 -6.93 13.87
N ASP A 520 49.15 -5.83 14.56
CA ASP A 520 50.08 -5.84 15.69
C ASP A 520 49.55 -6.76 16.82
N PRO A 521 50.28 -7.83 17.21
CA PRO A 521 49.85 -8.73 18.27
C PRO A 521 49.75 -8.08 19.67
N ALA A 522 50.42 -6.94 19.88
CA ALA A 522 50.38 -6.18 21.12
C ALA A 522 49.26 -5.12 21.12
N ASP A 523 48.80 -4.68 19.95
CA ASP A 523 47.74 -3.69 19.77
C ASP A 523 46.98 -3.96 18.47
N ASN A 524 45.92 -4.76 18.57
CA ASN A 524 45.14 -5.18 17.40
C ASN A 524 44.38 -4.05 16.69
N THR A 525 44.58 -2.77 17.05
CA THR A 525 44.09 -1.60 16.30
C THR A 525 45.09 -1.11 15.24
N LYS A 526 46.31 -1.66 15.23
CA LYS A 526 47.43 -1.19 14.41
C LYS A 526 47.94 -2.24 13.43
N ILE A 527 48.56 -1.76 12.35
CA ILE A 527 49.25 -2.61 11.37
C ILE A 527 50.75 -2.49 11.58
N ARG A 528 51.44 -3.61 11.35
CA ARG A 528 52.88 -3.69 11.21
C ARG A 528 53.28 -4.19 9.82
N VAL A 529 54.49 -3.85 9.41
CA VAL A 529 55.17 -4.41 8.25
C VAL A 529 56.48 -5.05 8.69
N LYS A 530 56.71 -6.28 8.25
CA LYS A 530 57.99 -6.98 8.45
C LYS A 530 58.68 -7.24 7.12
N PHE A 531 59.88 -6.70 6.95
CA PHE A 531 60.75 -6.91 5.80
C PHE A 531 61.65 -8.12 5.98
N ALA A 532 62.00 -8.78 4.88
CA ALA A 532 62.96 -9.89 4.88
C ALA A 532 64.39 -9.44 5.20
N SER A 533 64.73 -8.19 4.85
CA SER A 533 66.00 -7.55 5.21
C SER A 533 65.74 -6.13 5.73
N ALA A 534 66.61 -5.64 6.61
CA ALA A 534 66.42 -4.31 7.20
C ALA A 534 66.58 -3.22 6.12
N PRO A 535 65.62 -2.31 5.96
CA PRO A 535 65.76 -1.19 5.02
C PRO A 535 67.00 -0.35 5.36
N ALA A 536 67.68 0.17 4.33
CA ALA A 536 68.87 0.98 4.48
C ALA A 536 68.63 2.19 5.40
N SER A 537 69.68 2.62 6.11
CA SER A 537 69.59 3.81 6.97
C SER A 537 69.33 5.06 6.13
N GLY A 538 68.26 5.79 6.45
CA GLY A 538 67.89 7.00 5.73
C GLY A 538 66.68 7.68 6.38
N SER A 539 66.47 8.97 6.07
CA SER A 539 65.31 9.71 6.59
C SER A 539 64.14 9.62 5.62
N ASN A 540 62.99 9.12 6.09
CA ASN A 540 61.74 8.98 5.31
C ASN A 540 61.93 8.24 3.97
N ASN A 541 62.92 7.36 3.92
CA ASN A 541 63.36 6.65 2.73
C ASN A 541 62.54 5.38 2.45
N VAL A 542 61.75 4.93 3.43
CA VAL A 542 60.86 3.78 3.30
C VAL A 542 59.43 4.27 3.11
N GLN A 543 58.86 3.99 1.94
CA GLN A 543 57.47 4.25 1.59
C GLN A 543 56.77 2.97 1.17
N ILE A 544 55.57 2.75 1.70
CA ILE A 544 54.71 1.62 1.39
C ILE A 544 53.25 2.09 1.20
N VAL A 545 52.50 1.36 0.39
CA VAL A 545 51.03 1.44 0.33
C VAL A 545 50.47 0.22 1.05
N TRP A 546 49.51 0.43 1.92
CA TRP A 546 48.84 -0.65 2.65
C TRP A 546 47.35 -0.68 2.35
N HIS A 547 46.79 -1.89 2.36
CA HIS A 547 45.35 -2.15 2.27
C HIS A 547 45.00 -3.20 3.31
N ALA A 548 44.03 -2.92 4.17
CA ALA A 548 43.52 -3.85 5.16
C ALA A 548 42.04 -4.08 4.93
N GLU A 549 41.60 -5.33 5.02
CA GLU A 549 40.19 -5.72 4.86
C GLU A 549 39.77 -6.74 5.90
N VAL A 550 38.50 -6.67 6.30
CA VAL A 550 37.88 -7.69 7.15
C VAL A 550 37.52 -8.90 6.30
N ILE A 551 38.01 -10.08 6.69
CA ILE A 551 37.76 -11.38 6.03
C ILE A 551 36.76 -12.23 6.82
N SER A 552 36.00 -13.06 6.10
CA SER A 552 34.87 -13.84 6.63
C SER A 552 35.23 -15.20 7.19
#